data_AF-A0A2V6QAH7-F1
#
_entry.id   AF-A0A2V6QAH7-F1
#
_cell.length_a   1.000
_cell.length_b   1.000
_cell.length_c   1.000
_cell.angle_alpha   90.00
_cell.angle_beta   90.00
_cell.angle_gamma   90.00
#
_symmetry.space_group_name_H-M   'P 1'
#
loop_
_entity.id
_entity.type
_entity.pdbx_description
1 polymer ?
#
loop_
_entity_poly.entity_id
_entity_poly.type
_entity_poly.pdbx_seq_one_letter_code
_entity_poly.pdbx_strand_id
1 'polypeptide(L)'
;MTPDVEDGRFRAAARSYLGYALLYEVGGVYLVAQGVGVPAGVGPRGRALYALFWAVVGLVPLLGVPYLLRRPRLWFERWVLTRRDFARVLALFMAYRTFKVAHVGLRGQTAVVAAPWGGALTYRAGALVFLAVTLVALAFLVRAAWSAEARA
;
A
#
# COMPACT_ATOMS: atom_id res chain seq x y z
N MET A 1 3.28 13.21 -26.45
CA MET A 1 2.46 12.05 -25.99
C MET A 1 1.06 12.59 -25.71
N THR A 2 -0.04 11.92 -26.10
CA THR A 2 -1.37 12.53 -25.90
C THR A 2 -1.78 12.52 -24.43
N PRO A 3 -2.44 13.59 -23.93
CA PRO A 3 -2.87 13.71 -22.53
C PRO A 3 -3.65 12.49 -22.04
N ASP A 4 -4.47 11.89 -22.91
CA ASP A 4 -5.32 10.75 -22.60
C ASP A 4 -4.57 9.49 -22.18
N VAL A 5 -3.39 9.25 -22.78
CA VAL A 5 -2.59 8.06 -22.47
C VAL A 5 -1.91 8.22 -21.12
N GLU A 6 -1.35 9.40 -20.82
CA GLU A 6 -0.76 9.69 -19.51
C GLU A 6 -1.80 9.58 -18.40
N ASP A 7 -2.97 10.16 -18.62
CA ASP A 7 -4.10 10.04 -17.71
C ASP A 7 -4.53 8.58 -17.51
N GLY A 8 -4.53 7.78 -18.57
CA GLY A 8 -4.74 6.33 -18.49
C GLY A 8 -3.74 5.62 -17.59
N ARG A 9 -2.46 6.00 -17.64
CA ARG A 9 -1.39 5.42 -16.81
C ARG A 9 -1.58 5.73 -15.34
N PHE A 10 -1.81 6.99 -15.00
CA PHE A 10 -2.03 7.39 -13.63
C PHE A 10 -3.33 6.82 -13.05
N ARG A 11 -4.40 6.68 -13.86
CA ARG A 11 -5.62 5.95 -13.45
C ARG A 11 -5.36 4.48 -13.16
N ALA A 12 -4.53 3.82 -13.98
CA ALA A 12 -4.13 2.44 -13.74
C ALA A 12 -3.27 2.32 -12.46
N ALA A 13 -2.34 3.25 -12.25
CA ALA A 13 -1.55 3.32 -11.02
C ALA A 13 -2.43 3.56 -9.78
N ALA A 14 -3.40 4.46 -9.84
CA ALA A 14 -4.36 4.70 -8.76
C ALA A 14 -5.16 3.44 -8.42
N ARG A 15 -5.68 2.72 -9.43
CA ARG A 15 -6.43 1.46 -9.22
C ARG A 15 -5.55 0.36 -8.62
N SER A 16 -4.34 0.21 -9.13
CA SER A 16 -3.40 -0.80 -8.63
C SER A 16 -2.97 -0.50 -7.19
N TYR A 17 -2.68 0.76 -6.89
CA TYR A 17 -2.39 1.21 -5.52
C TYR A 17 -3.59 0.99 -4.59
N LEU A 18 -4.82 1.28 -5.04
CA LEU A 18 -6.02 1.06 -4.23
C LEU A 18 -6.17 -0.42 -3.84
N GLY A 19 -5.97 -1.36 -4.78
CA GLY A 19 -6.00 -2.79 -4.48
C GLY A 19 -4.92 -3.20 -3.48
N TYR A 20 -3.71 -2.69 -3.66
CA TYR A 20 -2.60 -2.88 -2.71
C TYR A 20 -2.93 -2.33 -1.32
N ALA A 21 -3.41 -1.10 -1.23
CA ALA A 21 -3.72 -0.43 0.02
C ALA A 21 -4.89 -1.11 0.75
N LEU A 22 -5.91 -1.57 0.01
CA LEU A 22 -7.03 -2.32 0.58
C LEU A 22 -6.55 -3.62 1.22
N LEU A 23 -5.71 -4.38 0.51
CA LEU A 23 -5.13 -5.61 1.05
C LEU A 23 -4.28 -5.32 2.29
N TYR A 24 -3.48 -4.25 2.25
CA TYR A 24 -2.67 -3.83 3.39
C TYR A 24 -3.52 -3.47 4.61
N GLU A 25 -4.60 -2.72 4.38
CA GLU A 25 -5.49 -2.23 5.43
C GLU A 25 -6.21 -3.39 6.12
N VAL A 26 -6.86 -4.23 5.32
CA VAL A 26 -7.61 -5.40 5.83
C VAL A 26 -6.66 -6.36 6.54
N GLY A 27 -5.49 -6.65 5.94
CA GLY A 27 -4.48 -7.51 6.54
C GLY A 27 -3.92 -6.95 7.84
N GLY A 28 -3.62 -5.65 7.89
CA GLY A 28 -3.10 -4.97 9.07
C GLY A 28 -4.09 -4.98 10.24
N VAL A 29 -5.34 -4.59 9.98
CA VAL A 29 -6.41 -4.59 10.99
C VAL A 29 -6.67 -6.01 11.50
N TYR A 30 -6.69 -7.00 10.59
CA TYR A 30 -6.82 -8.41 10.97
C TYR A 30 -5.70 -8.86 11.92
N LEU A 31 -4.44 -8.57 11.58
CA LEU A 31 -3.30 -8.92 12.42
C LEU A 31 -3.38 -8.27 13.80
N VAL A 32 -3.74 -6.98 13.87
CA VAL A 32 -3.92 -6.28 15.14
C VAL A 32 -5.05 -6.90 15.97
N ALA A 33 -6.16 -7.30 15.36
CA ALA A 33 -7.25 -8.00 16.05
C ALA A 33 -6.79 -9.33 16.65
N GLN A 34 -5.88 -10.04 15.97
CA GLN A 34 -5.22 -11.25 16.48
C GLN A 34 -4.13 -10.97 17.53
N GLY A 35 -3.91 -9.70 17.91
CA GLY A 35 -2.92 -9.31 18.90
C GLY A 35 -1.50 -9.14 18.36
N VAL A 36 -1.32 -9.22 17.04
CA VAL A 36 -0.02 -9.05 16.39
C VAL A 36 0.34 -7.57 16.35
N GLY A 37 1.54 -7.23 16.80
CA GLY A 37 2.03 -5.83 16.79
C GLY A 37 1.33 -4.91 17.78
N VAL A 38 0.58 -5.48 18.73
CA VAL A 38 -0.07 -4.77 19.83
C VAL A 38 0.88 -4.74 21.03
N PRO A 39 1.05 -3.59 21.72
CA PRO A 39 1.87 -3.52 22.92
C PRO A 39 1.48 -4.56 23.99
N ALA A 40 2.46 -5.08 24.71
CA ALA A 40 2.23 -6.03 25.79
C ALA A 40 1.38 -5.40 26.91
N GLY A 41 0.50 -6.18 27.53
CA GLY A 41 -0.38 -5.72 28.61
C GLY A 41 -1.67 -5.02 28.15
N VAL A 42 -1.88 -4.83 26.84
CA VAL A 42 -3.13 -4.28 26.31
C VAL A 42 -4.24 -5.33 26.36
N GLY A 43 -5.24 -5.09 27.21
CA GLY A 43 -6.43 -5.94 27.32
C GLY A 43 -7.33 -5.90 26.08
N PRO A 44 -8.39 -6.74 26.02
CA PRO A 44 -9.24 -6.91 24.83
C PRO A 44 -9.85 -5.60 24.30
N ARG A 45 -10.33 -4.73 25.19
CA ARG A 45 -10.89 -3.42 24.81
C ARG A 45 -9.82 -2.48 24.22
N GLY A 46 -8.64 -2.43 24.82
CA GLY A 46 -7.53 -1.61 24.32
C GLY A 46 -7.06 -2.08 22.94
N ARG A 47 -7.05 -3.40 22.71
CA ARG A 47 -6.74 -3.98 21.40
C ARG A 47 -7.76 -3.55 20.33
N ALA A 48 -9.05 -3.58 20.66
CA ALA A 48 -10.09 -3.14 19.74
C ALA A 48 -9.95 -1.66 19.38
N LEU A 49 -9.65 -0.80 20.35
CA LEU A 49 -9.40 0.63 20.12
C LEU A 49 -8.15 0.85 19.26
N TYR A 50 -7.07 0.09 19.51
CA TYR A 50 -5.85 0.15 18.71
C TYR A 50 -6.09 -0.31 17.26
N ALA A 51 -6.87 -1.38 17.06
CA ALA A 51 -7.31 -1.84 15.75
C ALA A 51 -8.13 -0.76 15.02
N LEU A 52 -9.09 -0.14 15.72
CA LEU A 52 -9.92 0.93 15.17
C LEU A 52 -9.09 2.16 14.80
N PHE A 53 -8.16 2.57 15.66
CA PHE A 53 -7.26 3.68 15.39
C PHE A 53 -6.48 3.44 14.09
N TRP A 54 -5.83 2.28 13.96
CA TRP A 54 -5.08 1.95 12.75
C TRP A 54 -5.98 1.81 11.52
N ALA A 55 -7.18 1.25 11.67
CA ALA A 55 -8.17 1.17 10.60
C ALA A 55 -8.54 2.57 10.06
N VAL A 56 -8.74 3.54 10.95
CA VAL A 56 -9.08 4.92 10.56
C VAL A 56 -7.88 5.63 9.94
N VAL A 57 -6.71 5.50 10.55
CA VAL A 57 -5.46 6.11 10.02
C VAL A 57 -5.15 5.58 8.62
N GLY A 58 -5.34 4.28 8.40
CA GLY A 58 -5.07 3.65 7.12
C GLY A 58 -6.05 4.00 6.00
N LEU A 59 -7.24 4.52 6.33
CA LEU A 59 -8.13 5.13 5.32
C LEU A 59 -7.48 6.32 4.60
N VAL A 60 -6.55 7.03 5.25
CA VAL A 60 -5.86 8.18 4.67
C VAL A 60 -5.04 7.78 3.44
N PRO A 61 -4.06 6.86 3.51
CA PRO A 61 -3.39 6.38 2.31
C PRO A 61 -4.31 5.59 1.38
N LEU A 62 -5.26 4.81 1.91
CA LEU A 62 -6.19 4.01 1.09
C LEU A 62 -7.02 4.87 0.13
N LEU A 63 -7.53 6.01 0.60
CA LEU A 63 -8.42 6.87 -0.19
C LEU A 63 -7.67 8.08 -0.76
N GLY A 64 -6.80 8.69 0.02
CA GLY A 64 -6.09 9.92 -0.34
C GLY A 64 -5.13 9.73 -1.51
N VAL A 65 -4.31 8.67 -1.49
CA VAL A 65 -3.34 8.41 -2.55
C VAL A 65 -4.02 8.16 -3.90
N PRO A 66 -5.00 7.24 -4.06
CA PRO A 66 -5.67 7.07 -5.33
C PRO A 66 -6.49 8.30 -5.73
N TYR A 67 -7.03 9.05 -4.78
CA TYR A 67 -7.71 10.32 -5.08
C TYR A 67 -6.76 11.34 -5.73
N LEU A 68 -5.54 11.50 -5.20
CA LEU A 68 -4.50 12.39 -5.74
C LEU A 68 -3.90 11.87 -7.04
N LEU A 69 -3.75 10.55 -7.20
CA LEU A 69 -3.23 9.96 -8.44
C LEU A 69 -4.26 9.94 -9.57
N ARG A 70 -5.57 9.91 -9.31
CA ARG A 70 -6.58 9.68 -10.36
C ARG A 70 -6.76 10.86 -11.30
N ARG A 71 -6.60 12.10 -10.82
CA ARG A 71 -6.74 13.34 -11.62
C ARG A 71 -5.81 14.42 -11.06
N PRO A 72 -5.29 15.33 -11.91
CA PRO A 72 -4.54 16.50 -11.43
C PRO A 72 -5.42 17.36 -10.54
N ARG A 73 -4.82 17.94 -9.49
CA ARG A 73 -5.53 18.78 -8.51
C ARG A 73 -4.75 20.06 -8.34
N LEU A 74 -5.31 21.16 -8.85
CA LEU A 74 -4.66 22.47 -8.86
C LEU A 74 -4.15 22.90 -7.48
N TRP A 75 -4.89 22.64 -6.40
CA TRP A 75 -4.45 22.98 -5.05
C TRP A 75 -3.22 22.15 -4.63
N PHE A 76 -3.19 20.86 -4.95
CA PHE A 76 -2.08 19.99 -4.54
C PHE A 76 -0.83 20.27 -5.38
N GLU A 77 -1.01 20.47 -6.69
CA GLU A 77 0.10 20.77 -7.60
C GLU A 77 0.68 22.16 -7.38
N ARG A 78 -0.14 23.12 -6.92
CA ARG A 78 0.31 24.49 -6.61
C ARG A 78 1.04 24.60 -5.28
N TRP A 79 0.63 23.82 -4.27
CA TRP A 79 1.11 24.01 -2.88
C TRP A 79 2.00 22.88 -2.36
N VAL A 80 1.97 21.69 -2.96
CA VAL A 80 2.63 20.50 -2.43
C VAL A 80 3.60 19.90 -3.43
N LEU A 81 3.11 19.16 -4.42
CA LEU A 81 3.91 18.45 -5.41
C LEU A 81 3.13 18.27 -6.71
N THR A 82 3.83 18.22 -7.84
CA THR A 82 3.22 17.76 -9.08
C THR A 82 2.72 16.32 -8.89
N ARG A 83 1.63 15.94 -9.59
CA ARG A 83 1.13 14.55 -9.58
C ARG A 83 2.22 13.54 -9.95
N ARG A 84 3.15 13.93 -10.82
CA ARG A 84 4.29 13.12 -11.24
C ARG A 84 5.33 12.95 -10.14
N ASP A 85 5.72 14.03 -9.47
CA ASP A 85 6.69 13.96 -8.37
C ASP A 85 6.11 13.22 -7.17
N PHE A 86 4.81 13.40 -6.90
CA PHE A 86 4.10 12.60 -5.92
C PHE A 86 4.18 11.10 -6.25
N ALA A 87 3.96 10.71 -7.51
CA ALA A 87 4.11 9.33 -7.94
C ALA A 87 5.55 8.80 -7.81
N ARG A 88 6.58 9.64 -8.05
CA ARG A 88 7.99 9.29 -7.84
C ARG A 88 8.29 9.01 -6.37
N VAL A 89 7.89 9.93 -5.49
CA VAL A 89 8.06 9.80 -4.04
C VAL A 89 7.35 8.54 -3.54
N LEU A 90 6.11 8.32 -3.98
CA LEU A 90 5.36 7.14 -3.62
C LEU A 90 6.02 5.85 -4.12
N ALA A 91 6.55 5.85 -5.34
CA ALA A 91 7.29 4.71 -5.88
C ALA A 91 8.54 4.39 -5.04
N LEU A 92 9.26 5.40 -4.56
CA LEU A 92 10.41 5.20 -3.66
C LEU A 92 9.99 4.59 -2.32
N PHE A 93 8.91 5.09 -1.71
CA PHE A 93 8.36 4.50 -0.49
C PHE A 93 7.91 3.05 -0.71
N MET A 94 7.24 2.77 -1.84
CA MET A 94 6.83 1.42 -2.18
C MET A 94 8.02 0.50 -2.46
N ALA A 95 9.10 1.00 -3.11
CA ALA A 95 10.32 0.23 -3.33
C ALA A 95 11.01 -0.14 -2.01
N TYR A 96 11.16 0.83 -1.09
CA TYR A 96 11.67 0.57 0.26
C TYR A 96 10.80 -0.48 0.97
N ARG A 97 9.48 -0.36 0.85
CA ARG A 97 8.55 -1.30 1.46
C ARG A 97 8.66 -2.71 0.86
N THR A 98 8.77 -2.84 -0.45
CA THR A 98 9.04 -4.10 -1.14
C THR A 98 10.28 -4.77 -0.58
N PHE A 99 11.38 -4.02 -0.40
CA PHE A 99 12.59 -4.53 0.21
C PHE A 99 12.36 -5.07 1.64
N LYS A 100 11.65 -4.31 2.48
CA LYS A 100 11.33 -4.74 3.85
C LYS A 100 10.47 -6.01 3.89
N VAL A 101 9.46 -6.11 3.03
CA VAL A 101 8.58 -7.28 2.94
C VAL A 101 9.35 -8.49 2.41
N ALA A 102 10.17 -8.31 1.38
CA ALA A 102 11.03 -9.37 0.84
C ALA A 102 11.98 -9.90 1.92
N HIS A 103 12.60 -9.01 2.69
CA HIS A 103 13.47 -9.40 3.80
C HIS A 103 12.72 -10.25 4.85
N VAL A 104 11.46 -9.94 5.15
CA VAL A 104 10.62 -10.76 6.06
C VAL A 104 10.26 -12.11 5.43
N GLY A 105 9.84 -12.12 4.17
CA GLY A 105 9.43 -13.35 3.47
C GLY A 105 10.57 -14.34 3.23
N LEU A 106 11.81 -13.88 3.25
CA LEU A 106 13.01 -14.71 3.09
C LEU A 106 13.55 -15.26 4.42
N ARG A 107 13.02 -14.86 5.59
CA ARG A 107 13.41 -15.44 6.88
C ARG A 107 12.87 -16.87 7.03
N GLY A 108 13.72 -17.78 7.51
CA GLY A 108 13.40 -19.21 7.61
C GLY A 108 12.42 -19.59 8.73
N GLN A 109 12.34 -18.78 9.81
CA GLN A 109 11.38 -18.96 10.89
C GLN A 109 10.37 -17.82 10.84
N THR A 110 9.09 -18.16 10.67
CA THR A 110 8.03 -17.16 10.65
C THR A 110 6.87 -17.63 11.51
N ALA A 111 6.30 -16.71 12.29
CA ALA A 111 5.08 -16.96 13.05
C ALA A 111 3.95 -17.46 12.15
N VAL A 112 2.92 -18.01 12.77
CA VAL A 112 1.71 -18.50 12.11
C VAL A 112 0.51 -17.80 12.73
N VAL A 113 -0.44 -17.37 11.89
CA VAL A 113 -1.72 -16.83 12.34
C VAL A 113 -2.82 -17.78 11.91
N ALA A 114 -3.90 -17.86 12.66
CA ALA A 114 -5.12 -18.47 12.17
C ALA A 114 -5.54 -17.83 10.85
N ALA A 115 -6.02 -18.61 9.89
CA ALA A 115 -6.61 -18.08 8.67
C ALA A 115 -8.10 -17.75 8.90
N PRO A 116 -8.65 -16.71 8.26
CA PRO A 116 -10.06 -16.34 8.42
C PRO A 116 -11.05 -17.43 8.01
N TRP A 117 -10.65 -18.33 7.10
CA TRP A 117 -11.47 -19.43 6.55
C TRP A 117 -11.18 -20.79 7.22
N GLY A 118 -10.45 -20.80 8.34
CA GLY A 118 -9.99 -22.01 9.00
C GLY A 118 -8.61 -22.47 8.51
N GLY A 119 -7.84 -23.08 9.41
CA GLY A 119 -6.45 -23.45 9.18
C GLY A 119 -5.46 -22.37 9.62
N ALA A 120 -4.21 -22.49 9.19
CA ALA A 120 -3.11 -21.66 9.65
C ALA A 120 -2.32 -21.07 8.47
N LEU A 121 -2.11 -19.76 8.47
CA LEU A 121 -1.33 -19.05 7.45
C LEU A 121 0.02 -18.65 8.03
N THR A 122 1.09 -19.11 7.40
CA THR A 122 2.45 -18.68 7.77
C THR A 122 2.66 -17.23 7.34
N TYR A 123 3.37 -16.46 8.16
CA TYR A 123 3.75 -15.09 7.79
C TYR A 123 4.58 -15.07 6.51
N ARG A 124 5.36 -16.12 6.23
CA ARG A 124 6.08 -16.26 4.97
C ARG A 124 5.13 -16.31 3.76
N ALA A 125 4.11 -17.16 3.79
CA ALA A 125 3.15 -17.26 2.69
C ALA A 125 2.41 -15.92 2.48
N GLY A 126 1.92 -15.31 3.57
CA GLY A 126 1.28 -14.00 3.53
C GLY A 126 2.20 -12.90 2.98
N ALA A 127 3.47 -12.88 3.42
CA ALA A 127 4.47 -11.92 2.95
C ALA A 127 4.79 -12.07 1.46
N LEU A 128 4.84 -13.30 0.93
CA LEU A 128 5.09 -13.55 -0.50
C LEU A 128 3.93 -13.05 -1.38
N VAL A 129 2.68 -13.31 -0.97
CA VAL A 129 1.50 -12.78 -1.68
C VAL A 129 1.50 -11.26 -1.63
N PHE A 130 1.75 -10.68 -0.45
CA PHE A 130 1.82 -9.23 -0.29
C PHE A 130 2.95 -8.61 -1.11
N LEU A 131 4.11 -9.28 -1.21
CA LEU A 131 5.23 -8.88 -2.04
C LEU A 131 4.83 -8.82 -3.53
N ALA A 132 4.17 -9.86 -4.03
CA ALA A 132 3.71 -9.90 -5.42
C ALA A 132 2.75 -8.72 -5.73
N VAL A 133 1.77 -8.48 -4.88
CA VAL A 133 0.84 -7.34 -5.03
C VAL A 133 1.58 -6.00 -4.95
N THR A 134 2.54 -5.87 -4.03
CA THR A 134 3.36 -4.65 -3.89
C THR A 134 4.18 -4.39 -5.15
N LEU A 135 4.79 -5.42 -5.73
CA LEU A 135 5.57 -5.31 -6.97
C LEU A 135 4.71 -4.87 -8.16
N VAL A 136 3.50 -5.42 -8.29
CA VAL A 136 2.55 -4.99 -9.34
C VAL A 136 2.22 -3.51 -9.17
N ALA A 137 1.81 -3.08 -7.97
CA ALA A 137 1.50 -1.68 -7.72
C ALA A 137 2.69 -0.75 -7.95
N LEU A 138 3.89 -1.16 -7.52
CA LEU A 138 5.12 -0.43 -7.77
C LEU A 138 5.41 -0.29 -9.27
N ALA A 139 5.23 -1.35 -10.06
CA ALA A 139 5.46 -1.31 -11.50
C ALA A 139 4.54 -0.29 -12.20
N PHE A 140 3.25 -0.25 -11.81
CA PHE A 140 2.32 0.75 -12.34
C PHE A 140 2.71 2.19 -11.93
N LEU A 141 3.16 2.39 -10.70
CA LEU A 141 3.63 3.69 -10.22
C LEU A 141 4.90 4.15 -10.93
N VAL A 142 5.90 3.28 -11.06
CA VAL A 142 7.14 3.59 -11.79
C VAL A 142 6.82 3.96 -13.24
N ARG A 143 5.91 3.20 -13.87
CA ARG A 143 5.46 3.50 -15.24
C ARG A 143 4.77 4.86 -15.34
N ALA A 144 3.94 5.23 -14.38
CA ALA A 144 3.28 6.54 -14.36
C ALA A 144 4.26 7.69 -14.05
N ALA A 145 5.24 7.46 -13.18
CA ALA A 145 6.18 8.47 -12.71
C ALA A 145 7.31 8.79 -13.70
N TRP A 146 7.80 7.79 -14.45
CA TRP A 146 8.96 7.91 -15.34
C TRP A 146 8.66 7.76 -16.82
N SER A 147 7.41 7.56 -17.25
CA SER A 147 7.16 7.56 -18.68
C SER A 147 7.45 8.93 -19.29
N ALA A 148 8.38 8.99 -20.25
CA ALA A 148 8.76 10.24 -20.90
C ALA A 148 7.51 10.92 -21.50
N GLU A 149 7.38 12.23 -21.24
CA GLU A 149 6.66 13.08 -22.19
C GLU A 149 7.48 12.97 -23.48
N ALA A 150 6.91 12.38 -24.53
CA ALA A 150 7.49 12.57 -25.86
C ALA A 150 7.45 14.07 -26.11
N ARG A 151 8.61 14.74 -25.94
CA ARG A 151 8.83 16.15 -26.25
C ARG A 151 8.29 16.36 -27.67
N ALA A 152 7.27 17.20 -27.78
CA ALA A 152 6.86 17.78 -29.04
C ALA A 152 7.86 18.89 -29.40
#